data_AF-B1Z8C1-F1
#
_entry.id   AF-B1Z8C1-F1
#
_cell.length_a   1.000
_cell.length_b   1.000
_cell.length_c   1.000
_cell.angle_alpha   90.00
_cell.angle_beta   90.00
_cell.angle_gamma   90.00
#
_symmetry.space_group_name_H-M   'P 1'
#
loop_
_entity.id
_entity.type
_entity.pdbx_description
1 polymer ?
#
loop_
_entity_poly.entity_id
_entity_poly.type
_entity_poly.pdbx_seq_one_letter_code
_entity_poly.pdbx_strand_id
1 'polypeptide(L)'
;MAHSATHDAGATGAHVPWYRVLYIQVLIAIVLGVLLGWYSPKTGVSLKWLGDAFIALIKMLIAPIIFCTIVHGIASIGDLKKVGRVGLKALIYFEVVSSIALLIGIIVGEVIQPGAGFGADVSKLDAKAVEGYASKAAADSTVAHILAIIPKSFFDAFATGDLLQVLLIAILTGVVLTGMGEKGASITRGIDAAGQVFFRIIGLVVKLAPIGAFGAMAFTVGQYGIGKVIDLAWLVGTFYTTSLLFIFVVLGGIAAFAGFSIVKFLAYIKDELLIVLGTSSSETVLPHMMTKMKRLGASDSVVGLVIPTGYSFNLDGTNIYMTLTTLFLAQAVGADLSVGQYATIFLVAMLTSKGASGVTGAGFITLAATLAAIPGNPVPVAAMTLVLGVDKFMSECRALTNLIGNGVATIVVSRWEGELDKKKLAEVMAHPVAIGTEISDEAPEGPGEDAPPPAPKAVAAQ
;
A
#
# COMPACT_ATOMS: atom_id res chain seq x y z
N MET A 1 56.26 -35.61 2.50
CA MET A 1 56.62 -34.55 1.53
C MET A 1 55.52 -34.48 0.48
N ALA A 2 54.93 -33.29 0.36
CA ALA A 2 54.11 -32.72 -0.73
C ALA A 2 53.13 -33.60 -1.53
N HIS A 3 51.83 -33.29 -1.44
CA HIS A 3 51.16 -32.49 -2.49
C HIS A 3 49.81 -31.93 -2.02
N SER A 4 49.66 -30.62 -2.17
CA SER A 4 48.42 -29.84 -1.99
C SER A 4 47.56 -29.86 -3.26
N ALA A 5 46.24 -29.89 -3.10
CA ALA A 5 45.26 -29.33 -4.04
C ALA A 5 43.99 -29.00 -3.23
N THR A 6 43.91 -27.79 -2.65
CA THR A 6 43.11 -26.66 -3.15
C THR A 6 41.65 -27.01 -3.44
N HIS A 7 40.79 -26.67 -2.48
CA HIS A 7 39.37 -26.41 -2.68
C HIS A 7 39.21 -25.31 -3.73
N ASP A 8 38.53 -25.60 -4.84
CA ASP A 8 38.01 -24.56 -5.73
C ASP A 8 36.58 -24.24 -5.32
N ALA A 9 36.42 -23.01 -4.83
CA ALA A 9 35.17 -22.32 -4.65
C ALA A 9 34.71 -21.77 -6.01
N GLY A 10 33.43 -21.92 -6.35
CA GLY A 10 32.93 -21.33 -7.59
C GLY A 10 31.53 -21.78 -8.01
N ALA A 11 30.55 -21.75 -7.12
CA ALA A 11 29.15 -21.74 -7.56
C ALA A 11 28.86 -20.32 -8.09
N THR A 12 29.09 -20.12 -9.39
CA THR A 12 28.72 -18.89 -10.10
C THR A 12 27.20 -18.73 -10.07
N GLY A 13 26.70 -17.72 -9.35
CA GLY A 13 25.30 -17.33 -9.39
C GLY A 13 24.87 -17.07 -10.83
N ALA A 14 23.88 -17.81 -11.31
CA ALA A 14 23.38 -17.67 -12.67
C ALA A 14 22.83 -16.24 -12.85
N HIS A 15 23.47 -15.45 -13.71
CA HIS A 15 23.00 -14.11 -14.06
C HIS A 15 21.64 -14.23 -14.76
N VAL A 16 20.55 -13.92 -14.05
CA VAL A 16 19.22 -13.78 -14.66
C VAL A 16 19.29 -12.66 -15.72
N PRO A 17 18.92 -12.92 -16.98
CA PRO A 17 18.97 -11.89 -18.03
C PRO A 17 18.11 -10.68 -17.66
N TRP A 18 18.61 -9.47 -17.91
CA TRP A 18 17.96 -8.21 -17.52
C TRP A 18 16.50 -8.09 -18.00
N TYR A 19 16.16 -8.66 -19.16
CA TYR A 19 14.79 -8.63 -19.71
C TYR A 19 13.83 -9.61 -19.01
N ARG A 20 14.31 -10.53 -18.18
CA ARG A 20 13.47 -11.41 -17.34
C ARG A 20 13.14 -10.80 -15.99
N VAL A 21 13.81 -9.70 -15.62
CA VAL A 21 13.58 -9.07 -14.34
C VAL A 21 12.31 -8.22 -14.39
N LEU A 22 11.31 -8.57 -13.58
CA LEU A 22 9.96 -8.00 -13.62
C LEU A 22 9.97 -6.47 -13.55
N TYR A 23 10.79 -5.89 -12.67
CA TYR A 23 10.85 -4.44 -12.50
C TYR A 23 11.34 -3.70 -13.75
N ILE A 24 12.25 -4.33 -14.51
CA ILE A 24 12.75 -3.76 -15.77
C ILE A 24 11.64 -3.81 -16.82
N GLN A 25 10.89 -4.91 -16.88
CA GLN A 25 9.72 -5.02 -17.77
C GLN A 25 8.66 -3.97 -17.45
N VAL A 26 8.37 -3.74 -16.17
CA VAL A 26 7.41 -2.70 -15.72
C VAL A 26 7.92 -1.30 -16.10
N LEU A 27 9.21 -0.99 -15.90
CA LEU A 27 9.78 0.30 -16.30
C LEU A 27 9.68 0.53 -17.81
N ILE A 28 10.03 -0.46 -18.62
CA ILE A 28 9.90 -0.39 -20.07
C ILE A 28 8.43 -0.17 -20.47
N ALA A 29 7.52 -0.92 -19.87
CA ALA A 29 6.09 -0.79 -20.11
C ALA A 29 5.54 0.60 -19.75
N ILE A 30 5.95 1.17 -18.61
CA ILE A 30 5.59 2.54 -18.20
C ILE A 30 6.07 3.54 -19.25
N VAL A 31 7.34 3.48 -19.65
CA VAL A 31 7.92 4.40 -20.65
C VAL A 31 7.19 4.29 -21.99
N LEU A 32 6.95 3.07 -22.47
CA LEU A 32 6.20 2.83 -23.71
C LEU A 32 4.76 3.34 -23.62
N GLY A 33 4.11 3.16 -22.47
CA GLY A 33 2.75 3.65 -22.22
C GLY A 33 2.70 5.17 -22.26
N VAL A 34 3.62 5.85 -21.58
CA VAL A 34 3.76 7.32 -21.60
C VAL A 34 3.97 7.84 -23.02
N LEU A 35 4.92 7.24 -23.77
CA LEU A 35 5.19 7.64 -25.16
C LEU A 35 3.98 7.47 -26.06
N LEU A 36 3.25 6.34 -25.93
CA LEU A 36 2.04 6.10 -26.72
C LEU A 36 0.92 7.06 -26.36
N GLY A 37 0.68 7.30 -25.07
CA GLY A 37 -0.33 8.26 -24.60
C GLY A 37 -0.02 9.68 -25.04
N TRP A 38 1.26 10.05 -25.14
CA TRP A 38 1.69 11.36 -25.62
C TRP A 38 1.58 11.49 -27.15
N TYR A 39 2.03 10.48 -27.91
CA TYR A 39 2.02 10.53 -29.38
C TYR A 39 0.63 10.31 -29.99
N SER A 40 -0.17 9.40 -29.41
CA SER A 40 -1.54 9.11 -29.83
C SER A 40 -2.50 9.08 -28.64
N PRO A 41 -2.96 10.25 -28.15
CA PRO A 41 -3.84 10.35 -26.98
C PRO A 41 -5.11 9.50 -27.09
N LYS A 42 -5.76 9.47 -28.26
CA LYS A 42 -6.97 8.66 -28.50
C LYS A 42 -6.70 7.17 -28.30
N THR A 43 -5.56 6.68 -28.80
CA THR A 43 -5.14 5.28 -28.59
C THR A 43 -4.82 5.04 -27.12
N GLY A 44 -4.10 5.95 -26.47
CA GLY A 44 -3.80 5.86 -25.04
C GLY A 44 -5.06 5.72 -24.19
N VAL A 45 -6.08 6.55 -24.43
CA VAL A 45 -7.37 6.47 -23.74
C VAL A 45 -8.05 5.13 -23.97
N SER A 46 -8.02 4.61 -25.20
CA SER A 46 -8.63 3.31 -25.53
C SER A 46 -7.96 2.11 -24.85
N LEU A 47 -6.74 2.25 -24.33
CA LEU A 47 -6.01 1.18 -23.64
C LEU A 47 -6.31 1.10 -22.13
N LYS A 48 -7.20 1.95 -21.61
CA LYS A 48 -7.60 1.95 -20.19
C LYS A 48 -7.97 0.56 -19.67
N TRP A 49 -8.65 -0.24 -20.49
CA TRP A 49 -9.12 -1.57 -20.10
C TRP A 49 -8.00 -2.52 -19.68
N LEU A 50 -6.78 -2.36 -20.20
CA LEU A 50 -5.62 -3.18 -19.80
C LEU A 50 -5.25 -2.95 -18.34
N GLY A 51 -5.19 -1.67 -17.93
CA GLY A 51 -4.95 -1.29 -16.53
C GLY A 51 -6.09 -1.73 -15.62
N ASP A 52 -7.33 -1.50 -16.04
CA ASP A 52 -8.52 -1.90 -15.28
C ASP A 52 -8.60 -3.42 -15.11
N ALA A 53 -8.32 -4.19 -16.16
CA ALA A 53 -8.33 -5.65 -16.12
C ALA A 53 -7.26 -6.19 -15.16
N PHE A 54 -6.04 -5.62 -15.19
CA PHE A 54 -4.99 -5.99 -14.26
C PHE A 54 -5.41 -5.71 -12.80
N ILE A 55 -5.94 -4.52 -12.52
CA ILE A 55 -6.42 -4.16 -11.18
C ILE A 55 -7.55 -5.11 -10.75
N ALA A 56 -8.49 -5.44 -11.63
CA ALA A 56 -9.59 -6.34 -11.33
C ALA A 56 -9.11 -7.76 -10.98
N LEU A 57 -8.11 -8.29 -11.71
CA LEU A 57 -7.51 -9.60 -11.42
C LEU A 57 -6.87 -9.62 -10.02
N ILE A 58 -6.17 -8.56 -9.63
CA ILE A 58 -5.59 -8.49 -8.28
C ILE A 58 -6.71 -8.37 -7.23
N LYS A 59 -7.67 -7.45 -7.43
CA LYS A 59 -8.77 -7.21 -6.47
C LYS A 59 -9.57 -8.47 -6.15
N MET A 60 -9.80 -9.32 -7.14
CA MET A 60 -10.45 -10.63 -6.97
C MET A 60 -9.75 -11.52 -5.93
N LEU A 61 -8.42 -11.43 -5.82
CA LEU A 61 -7.62 -12.29 -4.94
C LEU A 61 -7.41 -11.69 -3.54
N ILE A 62 -7.62 -10.38 -3.35
CA ILE A 62 -7.28 -9.71 -2.09
C ILE A 62 -8.13 -10.23 -0.92
N ALA A 63 -9.45 -10.21 -1.05
CA ALA A 63 -10.36 -10.65 0.02
C ALA A 63 -10.06 -12.07 0.53
N PRO A 64 -9.98 -13.12 -0.32
CA PRO A 64 -9.65 -14.46 0.16
C PRO A 64 -8.24 -14.56 0.76
N ILE A 65 -7.24 -13.86 0.21
CA ILE A 65 -5.87 -13.85 0.77
C ILE A 65 -5.84 -13.25 2.17
N ILE A 66 -6.48 -12.10 2.36
CA ILE A 66 -6.56 -11.43 3.67
C ILE A 66 -7.24 -12.35 4.67
N PHE A 67 -8.40 -12.92 4.31
CA PHE A 67 -9.11 -13.83 5.20
C PHE A 67 -8.24 -15.00 5.63
N CYS A 68 -7.62 -15.70 4.68
CA CYS A 68 -6.77 -16.85 5.00
C CYS A 68 -5.59 -16.45 5.88
N THR A 69 -4.93 -15.33 5.55
CA THR A 69 -3.72 -14.89 6.26
C THR A 69 -4.02 -14.42 7.67
N ILE A 70 -5.15 -13.73 7.89
CA ILE A 70 -5.54 -13.24 9.21
C ILE A 70 -6.03 -14.37 10.09
N VAL A 71 -6.87 -15.25 9.55
CA VAL A 71 -7.35 -16.41 10.31
C VAL A 71 -6.17 -17.29 10.73
N HIS A 72 -5.26 -17.60 9.80
CA HIS A 72 -4.03 -18.32 10.12
C HIS A 72 -3.14 -17.56 11.11
N GLY A 73 -2.96 -16.25 10.90
CA GLY A 73 -2.14 -15.38 11.74
C GLY A 73 -2.64 -15.30 13.18
N ILE A 74 -3.95 -15.27 13.42
CA ILE A 74 -4.54 -15.26 14.76
C ILE A 74 -4.47 -16.66 15.40
N ALA A 75 -4.87 -17.69 14.65
CA ALA A 75 -4.94 -19.05 15.16
C ALA A 75 -3.55 -19.65 15.48
N SER A 76 -2.50 -19.21 14.79
CA SER A 76 -1.11 -19.64 15.05
C SER A 76 -0.52 -19.07 16.35
N ILE A 77 -1.04 -17.95 16.87
CA ILE A 77 -0.53 -17.32 18.11
C ILE A 77 -1.07 -18.04 19.36
N GLY A 78 -2.30 -18.53 19.31
CA GLY A 78 -2.98 -19.12 20.47
C GLY A 78 -3.39 -18.12 21.57
N ASP A 79 -2.85 -16.90 21.58
CA ASP A 79 -3.07 -15.88 22.61
C ASP A 79 -3.84 -14.65 22.08
N LEU A 80 -5.12 -14.58 22.44
CA LEU A 80 -6.02 -13.48 22.11
C LEU A 80 -5.59 -12.13 22.71
N LYS A 81 -4.93 -12.13 23.87
CA LYS A 81 -4.45 -10.88 24.49
C LYS A 81 -3.34 -10.26 23.64
N LYS A 82 -2.48 -11.09 23.07
CA LYS A 82 -1.43 -10.65 22.16
C LYS A 82 -2.02 -10.06 20.87
N VAL A 83 -3.04 -10.68 20.28
CA VAL A 83 -3.73 -10.14 19.09
C VAL A 83 -4.27 -8.72 19.34
N GLY A 84 -5.00 -8.53 20.45
CA GLY A 84 -5.52 -7.22 20.82
C GLY A 84 -4.43 -6.18 21.07
N ARG A 85 -3.33 -6.58 21.71
CA ARG A 85 -2.18 -5.70 21.96
C ARG A 85 -1.46 -5.28 20.68
N VAL A 86 -1.22 -6.21 19.75
CA VAL A 86 -0.61 -5.93 18.44
C VAL A 86 -1.48 -4.96 17.66
N GLY A 87 -2.80 -5.24 17.59
CA GLY A 87 -3.76 -4.38 16.89
C GLY A 87 -3.84 -2.97 17.47
N LEU A 88 -3.91 -2.85 18.80
CA LEU A 88 -3.94 -1.55 19.48
C LEU A 88 -2.64 -0.75 19.24
N LYS A 89 -1.46 -1.40 19.35
CA LYS A 89 -0.18 -0.74 19.05
C LYS A 89 -0.10 -0.26 17.60
N ALA A 90 -0.62 -1.05 16.67
CA ALA A 90 -0.70 -0.67 15.27
C ALA A 90 -1.60 0.54 15.06
N LEU A 91 -2.81 0.56 15.63
CA LEU A 91 -3.72 1.71 15.54
C LEU A 91 -3.13 2.99 16.14
N ILE A 92 -2.46 2.89 17.29
CA ILE A 92 -1.76 4.03 17.91
C ILE A 92 -0.63 4.52 16.99
N TYR A 93 0.17 3.60 16.42
CA TYR A 93 1.20 3.96 15.46
C TYR A 93 0.61 4.70 14.25
N PHE A 94 -0.44 4.13 13.64
CA PHE A 94 -1.09 4.71 12.47
C PHE A 94 -1.61 6.11 12.77
N GLU A 95 -2.23 6.30 13.93
CA GLU A 95 -2.78 7.61 14.31
C GLU A 95 -1.69 8.67 14.48
N VAL A 96 -0.60 8.32 15.16
CA VAL A 96 0.51 9.24 15.39
C VAL A 96 1.18 9.61 14.06
N VAL A 97 1.48 8.63 13.21
CA VAL A 97 2.19 8.85 11.96
C VAL A 97 1.32 9.58 10.93
N SER A 98 0.04 9.25 10.86
CA SER A 98 -0.96 9.98 10.04
C SER A 98 -1.12 11.42 10.49
N SER A 99 -1.14 11.69 11.81
CA SER A 99 -1.17 13.04 12.37
C SER A 99 0.06 13.85 11.96
N ILE A 100 1.25 13.24 12.00
CA ILE A 100 2.50 13.87 11.54
C ILE A 100 2.42 14.16 10.03
N ALA A 101 1.89 13.23 9.24
CA ALA A 101 1.71 13.40 7.79
C ALA A 101 0.80 14.59 7.45
N LEU A 102 -0.33 14.73 8.16
CA LEU A 102 -1.24 15.88 8.05
C LEU A 102 -0.54 17.20 8.44
N LEU A 103 0.17 17.23 9.56
CA LEU A 103 0.89 18.42 10.02
C LEU A 103 1.94 18.87 9.00
N ILE A 104 2.72 17.94 8.47
CA ILE A 104 3.73 18.25 7.45
C ILE A 104 3.07 18.80 6.19
N GLY A 105 1.96 18.23 5.74
CA GLY A 105 1.22 18.76 4.60
C GLY A 105 0.71 20.18 4.83
N ILE A 106 0.21 20.50 6.03
CA ILE A 106 -0.19 21.87 6.40
C ILE A 106 1.03 22.80 6.40
N ILE A 107 2.11 22.44 7.08
CA ILE A 107 3.32 23.27 7.20
C ILE A 107 3.91 23.56 5.83
N VAL A 108 4.09 22.53 4.99
CA VAL A 108 4.67 22.71 3.66
C VAL A 108 3.73 23.49 2.75
N GLY A 109 2.42 23.26 2.82
CA GLY A 109 1.43 24.00 2.04
C GLY A 109 1.41 25.49 2.38
N GLU A 110 1.65 25.85 3.64
CA GLU A 110 1.71 27.23 4.09
C GLU A 110 3.05 27.90 3.76
N VAL A 111 4.16 27.15 3.80
CA VAL A 111 5.50 27.71 3.49
C VAL A 111 5.71 27.87 1.98
N ILE A 112 5.30 26.87 1.18
CA ILE A 112 5.53 26.87 -0.27
C ILE A 112 4.42 27.60 -1.02
N GLN A 113 3.21 27.65 -0.44
CA GLN A 113 2.02 28.29 -0.99
C GLN A 113 1.76 27.95 -2.46
N PRO A 114 1.55 26.67 -2.79
CA PRO A 114 1.49 26.24 -4.18
C PRO A 114 0.31 26.82 -4.99
N GLY A 115 -0.72 27.32 -4.32
CA GLY A 115 -1.89 27.95 -4.97
C GLY A 115 -1.84 29.48 -4.97
N ALA A 116 -0.84 30.10 -4.36
CA ALA A 116 -0.76 31.56 -4.30
C ALA A 116 -0.61 32.17 -5.71
N GLY A 117 -1.42 33.19 -5.99
CA GLY A 117 -1.40 33.88 -7.29
C GLY A 117 -2.05 33.11 -8.45
N PHE A 118 -2.69 31.96 -8.18
CA PHE A 118 -3.40 31.20 -9.23
C PHE A 118 -4.63 31.95 -9.76
N GLY A 119 -5.34 32.70 -8.89
CA GLY A 119 -6.42 33.60 -9.28
C GLY A 119 -7.60 32.89 -9.94
N ALA A 120 -8.02 31.73 -9.40
CA ALA A 120 -9.12 30.95 -9.95
C ALA A 120 -10.45 31.72 -9.86
N ASP A 121 -11.10 31.90 -11.00
CA ASP A 121 -12.45 32.46 -11.07
C ASP A 121 -13.47 31.37 -10.72
N VAL A 122 -13.96 31.41 -9.48
CA VAL A 122 -14.93 30.45 -8.94
C VAL A 122 -16.17 30.31 -9.83
N SER A 123 -16.56 31.37 -10.53
CA SER A 123 -17.77 31.41 -11.37
C SER A 123 -17.63 30.57 -12.65
N LYS A 124 -16.41 30.19 -13.04
CA LYS A 124 -16.12 29.38 -14.24
C LYS A 124 -15.85 27.91 -13.93
N LEU A 125 -15.90 27.52 -12.66
CA LEU A 125 -15.65 26.15 -12.23
C LEU A 125 -16.86 25.26 -12.58
N ASP A 126 -16.58 24.11 -13.20
CA ASP A 126 -17.63 23.15 -13.57
C ASP A 126 -18.04 22.29 -12.37
N ALA A 127 -18.99 22.79 -11.58
CA ALA A 127 -19.51 22.07 -10.41
C ALA A 127 -20.07 20.68 -10.75
N LYS A 128 -20.54 20.44 -12.00
CA LYS A 128 -21.07 19.13 -12.41
C LYS A 128 -19.99 18.07 -12.51
N ALA A 129 -18.75 18.45 -12.85
CA ALA A 129 -17.64 17.51 -12.96
C ALA A 129 -17.24 16.87 -11.60
N VAL A 130 -17.65 17.46 -10.47
CA VAL A 130 -17.34 16.99 -9.12
C VAL A 130 -18.56 16.60 -8.28
N GLU A 131 -19.78 16.79 -8.81
CA GLU A 131 -21.05 16.53 -8.13
C GLU A 131 -21.18 15.08 -7.62
N GLY A 132 -20.67 14.12 -8.40
CA GLY A 132 -20.66 12.70 -8.02
C GLY A 132 -19.78 12.39 -6.80
N TYR A 133 -18.71 13.15 -6.60
CA TYR A 133 -17.84 13.02 -5.42
C TYR A 133 -18.47 13.71 -4.20
N ALA A 134 -19.04 14.89 -4.40
CA ALA A 134 -19.74 15.65 -3.35
C ALA A 134 -20.94 14.88 -2.79
N SER A 135 -21.75 14.28 -3.66
CA SER A 135 -22.92 13.48 -3.26
C SER A 135 -22.52 12.25 -2.44
N LYS A 136 -21.44 11.57 -2.83
CA LYS A 136 -20.90 10.43 -2.07
C LYS A 136 -20.35 10.87 -0.71
N ALA A 137 -19.63 11.98 -0.66
CA ALA A 137 -19.13 12.56 0.57
C ALA A 137 -20.25 13.00 1.53
N ALA A 138 -21.38 13.51 1.02
CA ALA A 138 -22.52 13.93 1.84
C ALA A 138 -23.27 12.75 2.48
N ALA A 139 -23.22 11.55 1.87
CA ALA A 139 -23.75 10.32 2.44
C ALA A 139 -22.81 9.71 3.51
N ASP A 140 -21.62 10.28 3.67
CA ASP A 140 -20.53 9.72 4.43
C ASP A 140 -20.56 10.27 5.87
N SER A 141 -20.99 9.43 6.82
CA SER A 141 -21.02 9.81 8.25
C SER A 141 -20.18 8.86 9.07
N THR A 142 -19.70 9.32 10.24
CA THR A 142 -18.91 8.49 11.17
C THR A 142 -19.68 7.26 11.61
N VAL A 143 -20.98 7.41 11.88
CA VAL A 143 -21.85 6.29 12.28
C VAL A 143 -22.04 5.33 11.11
N ALA A 144 -22.26 5.85 9.90
CA ALA A 144 -22.37 5.02 8.70
C ALA A 144 -21.08 4.23 8.45
N HIS A 145 -19.91 4.82 8.64
CA HIS A 145 -18.62 4.12 8.55
C HIS A 145 -18.48 2.99 9.55
N ILE A 146 -18.79 3.22 10.83
CA ILE A 146 -18.69 2.17 11.86
C ILE A 146 -19.64 1.02 11.53
N LEU A 147 -20.87 1.32 11.10
CA LEU A 147 -21.83 0.31 10.71
C LEU A 147 -21.44 -0.40 9.40
N ALA A 148 -20.76 0.28 8.47
CA ALA A 148 -20.31 -0.29 7.21
C ALA A 148 -19.21 -1.35 7.37
N ILE A 149 -18.51 -1.38 8.51
CA ILE A 149 -17.55 -2.46 8.84
C ILE A 149 -18.29 -3.80 9.03
N ILE A 150 -19.58 -3.78 9.39
CA ILE A 150 -20.39 -4.99 9.55
C ILE A 150 -21.02 -5.36 8.20
N PRO A 151 -20.62 -6.45 7.53
CA PRO A 151 -21.19 -6.85 6.25
C PRO A 151 -22.61 -7.36 6.42
N LYS A 152 -23.42 -7.28 5.36
CA LYS A 152 -24.81 -7.77 5.37
C LYS A 152 -24.90 -9.28 5.55
N SER A 153 -23.90 -10.00 5.07
CA SER A 153 -23.74 -11.44 5.31
C SER A 153 -22.27 -11.83 5.32
N PHE A 154 -21.96 -13.03 5.83
CA PHE A 154 -20.58 -13.53 5.89
C PHE A 154 -19.88 -13.53 4.51
N PHE A 155 -20.59 -13.89 3.45
CA PHE A 155 -20.02 -13.97 2.11
C PHE A 155 -20.13 -12.65 1.32
N ASP A 156 -20.99 -11.71 1.75
CA ASP A 156 -21.17 -10.40 1.11
C ASP A 156 -19.86 -9.61 1.10
N ALA A 157 -19.10 -9.64 2.20
CA ALA A 157 -17.79 -8.98 2.31
C ALA A 157 -16.80 -9.40 1.21
N PHE A 158 -16.84 -10.68 0.83
CA PHE A 158 -15.99 -11.22 -0.22
C PHE A 158 -16.50 -10.86 -1.62
N ALA A 159 -17.82 -10.74 -1.77
CA ALA A 159 -18.46 -10.38 -3.04
C ALA A 159 -18.32 -8.89 -3.35
N THR A 160 -18.44 -8.02 -2.34
CA THR A 160 -18.24 -6.57 -2.46
C THR A 160 -16.77 -6.18 -2.51
N GLY A 161 -15.90 -7.03 -1.96
CA GLY A 161 -14.45 -6.80 -1.90
C GLY A 161 -14.05 -5.76 -0.85
N ASP A 162 -14.89 -5.52 0.16
CA ASP A 162 -14.59 -4.58 1.24
C ASP A 162 -13.56 -5.17 2.21
N LEU A 163 -12.38 -4.55 2.26
CA LEU A 163 -11.24 -4.98 3.05
C LEU A 163 -11.54 -5.01 4.56
N LEU A 164 -12.25 -4.01 5.06
CA LEU A 164 -12.55 -3.87 6.49
C LEU A 164 -13.58 -4.91 6.94
N GLN A 165 -14.56 -5.19 6.08
CA GLN A 165 -15.55 -6.24 6.34
C GLN A 165 -14.88 -7.63 6.38
N VAL A 166 -14.01 -7.91 5.41
CA VAL A 166 -13.23 -9.16 5.37
C VAL A 166 -12.32 -9.28 6.58
N LEU A 167 -11.66 -8.19 6.98
CA LEU A 167 -10.83 -8.10 8.19
C LEU A 167 -11.63 -8.46 9.45
N LEU A 168 -12.81 -7.87 9.64
CA LEU A 168 -13.68 -8.16 10.79
C LEU A 168 -14.06 -9.65 10.83
N ILE A 169 -14.52 -10.21 9.71
CA ILE A 169 -14.89 -11.63 9.59
C ILE A 169 -13.69 -12.53 9.90
N ALA A 170 -12.51 -12.20 9.37
CA ALA A 170 -11.30 -12.98 9.57
C ALA A 170 -10.84 -12.95 11.02
N ILE A 171 -10.93 -11.79 11.70
CA ILE A 171 -10.64 -11.68 13.13
C ILE A 171 -11.59 -12.56 13.94
N LEU A 172 -12.91 -12.41 13.75
CA LEU A 172 -13.90 -13.22 14.49
C LEU A 172 -13.69 -14.71 14.26
N THR A 173 -13.44 -15.12 13.02
CA THR A 173 -13.19 -16.52 12.66
C THR A 173 -11.90 -17.05 13.31
N GLY A 174 -10.80 -16.29 13.24
CA GLY A 174 -9.53 -16.66 13.86
C GLY A 174 -9.64 -16.81 15.38
N VAL A 175 -10.35 -15.91 16.04
CA VAL A 175 -10.61 -15.95 17.48
C VAL A 175 -11.37 -17.23 17.87
N VAL A 176 -12.44 -17.55 17.14
CA VAL A 176 -13.25 -18.76 17.39
C VAL A 176 -12.42 -20.02 17.16
N LEU A 177 -11.68 -20.13 16.05
CA LEU A 177 -10.84 -21.30 15.76
C LEU A 177 -9.76 -21.52 16.81
N THR A 178 -9.18 -20.45 17.35
CA THR A 178 -8.21 -20.52 18.45
C THR A 178 -8.81 -21.19 19.69
N GLY A 179 -10.08 -20.91 20.00
CA GLY A 179 -10.81 -21.50 21.13
C GLY A 179 -11.29 -22.93 20.93
N MET A 180 -11.22 -23.49 19.72
CA MET A 180 -11.79 -24.81 19.37
C MET A 180 -10.83 -26.00 19.54
N GLY A 181 -9.60 -25.79 20.02
CA GLY A 181 -8.61 -26.85 20.24
C GLY A 181 -8.22 -27.59 18.94
N GLU A 182 -8.11 -28.92 18.99
CA GLU A 182 -7.67 -29.73 17.83
C GLU A 182 -8.53 -29.58 16.57
N LYS A 183 -9.85 -29.42 16.74
CA LYS A 183 -10.76 -29.18 15.60
C LYS A 183 -10.45 -27.84 14.93
N GLY A 184 -10.20 -26.81 15.73
CA GLY A 184 -9.77 -25.49 15.26
C GLY A 184 -8.43 -25.55 14.52
N ALA A 185 -7.46 -26.31 15.05
CA ALA A 185 -6.17 -26.51 14.42
C ALA A 185 -6.26 -27.21 13.05
N SER A 186 -7.15 -28.21 12.91
CA SER A 186 -7.39 -28.88 11.63
C SER A 186 -7.95 -27.92 10.57
N ILE A 187 -8.95 -27.12 10.93
CA ILE A 187 -9.55 -26.13 10.03
C ILE A 187 -8.52 -25.06 9.66
N THR A 188 -7.74 -24.57 10.63
CA THR A 188 -6.68 -23.58 10.41
C THR A 188 -5.65 -24.06 9.41
N ARG A 189 -5.25 -25.34 9.45
CA ARG A 189 -4.36 -25.93 8.45
C ARG A 189 -4.98 -25.96 7.04
N GLY A 190 -6.27 -26.26 6.94
CA GLY A 190 -6.99 -26.19 5.67
C GLY A 190 -7.05 -24.76 5.10
N ILE A 191 -7.27 -23.77 5.96
CA ILE A 191 -7.27 -22.35 5.59
C ILE A 191 -5.88 -21.88 5.15
N ASP A 192 -4.82 -22.33 5.83
CA ASP A 192 -3.44 -22.04 5.41
C ASP A 192 -3.14 -22.60 4.01
N ALA A 193 -3.51 -23.87 3.77
CA ALA A 193 -3.34 -24.50 2.46
C ALA A 193 -4.11 -23.74 1.36
N ALA A 194 -5.35 -23.29 1.64
CA ALA A 194 -6.11 -22.44 0.72
C ALA A 194 -5.39 -21.09 0.47
N GLY A 195 -4.87 -20.46 1.53
CA GLY A 195 -4.06 -19.25 1.43
C GLY A 195 -2.87 -19.41 0.49
N GLN A 196 -2.13 -20.52 0.61
CA GLN A 196 -1.00 -20.83 -0.27
C GLN A 196 -1.42 -20.99 -1.74
N VAL A 197 -2.62 -21.52 -2.02
CA VAL A 197 -3.15 -21.58 -3.39
C VAL A 197 -3.36 -20.17 -3.93
N PHE A 198 -4.01 -19.29 -3.17
CA PHE A 198 -4.20 -17.89 -3.60
C PHE A 198 -2.88 -17.14 -3.76
N PHE A 199 -1.88 -17.39 -2.90
CA PHE A 199 -0.52 -16.85 -3.04
C PHE A 199 0.21 -17.33 -4.30
N ARG A 200 -0.07 -18.54 -4.80
CA ARG A 200 0.47 -19.00 -6.10
C ARG A 200 -0.24 -18.34 -7.28
N ILE A 201 -1.57 -18.19 -7.19
CA ILE A 201 -2.35 -17.53 -8.25
C ILE A 201 -1.92 -16.07 -8.40
N ILE A 202 -1.72 -15.33 -7.30
CA ILE A 202 -1.25 -13.94 -7.38
C ILE A 202 0.13 -13.83 -8.05
N GLY A 203 1.04 -14.79 -7.80
CA GLY A 203 2.34 -14.85 -8.48
C GLY A 203 2.20 -14.96 -10.00
N LEU A 204 1.19 -15.69 -10.49
CA LEU A 204 0.89 -15.76 -11.94
C LEU A 204 0.32 -14.44 -12.46
N VAL A 205 -0.60 -13.81 -11.73
CA VAL A 205 -1.22 -12.54 -12.14
C VAL A 205 -0.21 -11.41 -12.19
N VAL A 206 0.74 -11.34 -11.25
CA VAL A 206 1.75 -10.27 -11.20
C VAL A 206 2.69 -10.32 -12.42
N LYS A 207 2.85 -11.47 -13.08
CA LYS A 207 3.59 -11.53 -14.38
C LYS A 207 2.92 -10.70 -15.48
N LEU A 208 1.63 -10.35 -15.33
CA LEU A 208 0.90 -9.45 -16.23
C LEU A 208 1.04 -7.96 -15.84
N ALA A 209 1.72 -7.63 -14.74
CA ALA A 209 1.88 -6.25 -14.26
C ALA A 209 2.46 -5.28 -15.31
N PRO A 210 3.46 -5.66 -16.16
CA PRO A 210 3.93 -4.78 -17.21
C PRO A 210 2.81 -4.36 -18.18
N ILE A 211 1.92 -5.28 -18.55
CA ILE A 211 0.81 -4.98 -19.48
C ILE A 211 -0.19 -4.02 -18.83
N GLY A 212 -0.51 -4.25 -17.56
CA GLY A 212 -1.38 -3.36 -16.78
C GLY A 212 -0.80 -1.95 -16.65
N ALA A 213 0.48 -1.84 -16.28
CA ALA A 213 1.20 -0.58 -16.14
C ALA A 213 1.29 0.19 -17.46
N PHE A 214 1.56 -0.50 -18.57
CA PHE A 214 1.55 0.11 -19.91
C PHE A 214 0.20 0.76 -20.23
N GLY A 215 -0.90 0.01 -20.09
CA GLY A 215 -2.23 0.52 -20.39
C GLY A 215 -2.67 1.66 -19.46
N ALA A 216 -2.37 1.54 -18.17
CA ALA A 216 -2.67 2.56 -17.18
C ALA A 216 -1.91 3.88 -17.44
N MET A 217 -0.63 3.82 -17.79
CA MET A 217 0.17 5.01 -18.12
C MET A 217 -0.22 5.61 -19.47
N ALA A 218 -0.52 4.77 -20.47
CA ALA A 218 -1.02 5.25 -21.76
C ALA A 218 -2.37 5.98 -21.62
N PHE A 219 -3.29 5.44 -20.81
CA PHE A 219 -4.55 6.11 -20.47
C PHE A 219 -4.30 7.42 -19.72
N THR A 220 -3.45 7.40 -18.69
CA THR A 220 -3.20 8.57 -17.85
C THR A 220 -2.63 9.72 -18.68
N VAL A 221 -1.61 9.46 -19.50
CA VAL A 221 -1.02 10.49 -20.35
C VAL A 221 -1.97 10.90 -21.49
N GLY A 222 -2.70 9.95 -22.09
CA GLY A 222 -3.62 10.24 -23.19
C GLY A 222 -4.88 11.00 -22.78
N GLN A 223 -5.43 10.73 -21.60
CA GLN A 223 -6.65 11.36 -21.07
C GLN A 223 -6.38 12.75 -20.50
N TYR A 224 -5.33 12.87 -19.69
CA TYR A 224 -5.07 14.08 -18.91
C TYR A 224 -4.03 15.01 -19.56
N GLY A 225 -3.15 14.45 -20.40
CA GLY A 225 -2.12 15.20 -21.12
C GLY A 225 -1.00 15.69 -20.20
N ILE A 226 0.22 15.79 -20.75
CA ILE A 226 1.37 16.33 -20.01
C ILE A 226 1.19 17.84 -19.74
N GLY A 227 0.48 18.56 -20.62
CA GLY A 227 0.28 20.01 -20.50
C GLY A 227 -0.44 20.43 -19.21
N LYS A 228 -1.46 19.67 -18.76
CA LYS A 228 -2.17 19.97 -17.50
C LYS A 228 -1.31 19.74 -16.27
N VAL A 229 -0.35 18.82 -16.34
CA VAL A 229 0.65 18.63 -15.29
C VAL A 229 1.60 19.83 -15.23
N ILE A 230 1.93 20.46 -16.36
CA ILE A 230 2.78 21.66 -16.39
C ILE A 230 2.08 22.84 -15.71
N ASP A 231 0.80 23.07 -16.02
CA ASP A 231 0.00 24.15 -15.43
C ASP A 231 -0.10 24.05 -13.90
N LEU A 232 -0.01 22.83 -13.36
CA LEU A 232 -0.06 22.52 -11.93
C LEU A 232 1.24 21.90 -11.42
N ALA A 233 2.35 22.08 -12.14
CA ALA A 233 3.63 21.44 -11.83
C ALA A 233 4.13 21.85 -10.45
N TRP A 234 3.82 23.08 -10.03
CA TRP A 234 4.17 23.58 -8.71
C TRP A 234 3.44 22.81 -7.59
N LEU A 235 2.14 22.55 -7.74
CA LEU A 235 1.38 21.71 -6.81
C LEU A 235 1.91 20.27 -6.79
N VAL A 236 2.06 19.66 -7.97
CA VAL A 236 2.52 18.28 -8.09
C VAL A 236 3.93 18.13 -7.52
N GLY A 237 4.84 19.05 -7.86
CA GLY A 237 6.21 19.07 -7.34
C GLY A 237 6.27 19.26 -5.82
N THR A 238 5.42 20.15 -5.28
CA THR A 238 5.27 20.34 -3.83
C THR A 238 4.82 19.05 -3.15
N PHE A 239 3.80 18.38 -3.71
CA PHE A 239 3.30 17.12 -3.17
C PHE A 239 4.37 16.01 -3.19
N TYR A 240 5.06 15.82 -4.32
CA TYR A 240 6.13 14.81 -4.43
C TYR A 240 7.28 15.11 -3.48
N THR A 241 7.70 16.37 -3.37
CA THR A 241 8.76 16.78 -2.45
C THR A 241 8.37 16.54 -0.99
N THR A 242 7.12 16.85 -0.64
CA THR A 242 6.59 16.63 0.71
C THR A 242 6.53 15.14 1.04
N SER A 243 6.06 14.31 0.11
CA SER A 243 6.03 12.85 0.27
C SER A 243 7.43 12.27 0.43
N LEU A 244 8.42 12.75 -0.36
CA LEU A 244 9.82 12.34 -0.22
C LEU A 244 10.40 12.78 1.13
N LEU A 245 10.12 14.02 1.56
CA LEU A 245 10.51 14.51 2.88
C LEU A 245 9.91 13.63 3.99
N PHE A 246 8.63 13.29 3.89
CA PHE A 246 7.98 12.39 4.84
C PHE A 246 8.64 11.00 4.86
N ILE A 247 8.91 10.41 3.70
CA ILE A 247 9.55 9.10 3.59
C ILE A 247 10.98 9.11 4.18
N PHE A 248 11.82 10.08 3.81
CA PHE A 248 13.22 10.06 4.23
C PHE A 248 13.47 10.64 5.62
N VAL A 249 12.66 11.61 6.05
CA VAL A 249 12.84 12.27 7.36
C VAL A 249 11.99 11.58 8.43
N VAL A 250 10.68 11.45 8.22
CA VAL A 250 9.78 10.87 9.23
C VAL A 250 9.90 9.36 9.26
N LEU A 251 9.58 8.68 8.15
CA LEU A 251 9.69 7.22 8.09
C LEU A 251 11.15 6.77 8.19
N GLY A 252 12.09 7.54 7.64
CA GLY A 252 13.52 7.31 7.82
C GLY A 252 14.00 7.45 9.25
N GLY A 253 13.53 8.47 9.98
CA GLY A 253 13.77 8.61 11.42
C GLY A 253 13.20 7.43 12.21
N ILE A 254 11.93 7.07 11.96
CA ILE A 254 11.28 5.91 12.59
C ILE A 254 12.04 4.62 12.30
N ALA A 255 12.46 4.40 11.04
CA ALA A 255 13.24 3.24 10.64
C ALA A 255 14.59 3.19 11.36
N ALA A 256 15.28 4.33 11.46
CA ALA A 256 16.55 4.44 12.18
C ALA A 256 16.39 4.09 13.67
N PHE A 257 15.34 4.59 14.33
CA PHE A 257 15.02 4.22 15.73
C PHE A 257 14.64 2.72 15.86
N ALA A 258 14.01 2.15 14.84
CA ALA A 258 13.71 0.73 14.77
C ALA A 258 14.93 -0.14 14.39
N GLY A 259 16.06 0.47 14.03
CA GLY A 259 17.33 -0.20 13.75
C GLY A 259 17.50 -0.72 12.32
N PHE A 260 16.83 -0.11 11.32
CA PHE A 260 17.04 -0.43 9.90
C PHE A 260 17.08 0.84 9.04
N SER A 261 17.62 0.74 7.83
CA SER A 261 17.72 1.87 6.89
C SER A 261 16.51 1.91 5.97
N ILE A 262 15.85 3.07 5.88
CA ILE A 262 14.75 3.29 4.92
C ILE A 262 15.21 3.10 3.48
N VAL A 263 16.42 3.54 3.12
CA VAL A 263 16.94 3.41 1.75
C VAL A 263 17.08 1.94 1.35
N LYS A 264 17.61 1.11 2.27
CA LYS A 264 17.73 -0.34 2.07
C LYS A 264 16.35 -1.01 2.00
N PHE A 265 15.41 -0.55 2.80
CA PHE A 265 14.02 -1.02 2.74
C PHE A 265 13.37 -0.70 1.39
N LEU A 266 13.51 0.54 0.88
CA LEU A 266 13.01 0.91 -0.45
C LEU A 266 13.65 0.08 -1.56
N ALA A 267 14.94 -0.23 -1.47
CA ALA A 267 15.62 -1.11 -2.41
C ALA A 267 15.08 -2.55 -2.38
N TYR A 268 14.65 -3.03 -1.21
CA TYR A 268 14.05 -4.35 -1.02
C TYR A 268 12.64 -4.46 -1.61
N ILE A 269 11.82 -3.42 -1.47
CA ILE A 269 10.44 -3.37 -2.01
C ILE A 269 10.33 -2.70 -3.39
N LYS A 270 11.44 -2.57 -4.12
CA LYS A 270 11.49 -1.81 -5.39
C LYS A 270 10.51 -2.33 -6.44
N ASP A 271 10.29 -3.64 -6.50
CA ASP A 271 9.42 -4.26 -7.49
C ASP A 271 7.97 -3.86 -7.22
N GLU A 272 7.55 -3.86 -5.95
CA GLU A 272 6.24 -3.43 -5.52
C GLU A 272 6.04 -1.94 -5.74
N LEU A 273 7.05 -1.11 -5.45
CA LEU A 273 7.00 0.32 -5.74
C LEU A 273 6.76 0.58 -7.23
N LEU A 274 7.41 -0.17 -8.11
CA LEU A 274 7.25 0.00 -9.56
C LEU A 274 5.89 -0.48 -10.07
N ILE A 275 5.37 -1.58 -9.52
CA ILE A 275 4.01 -2.04 -9.83
C ILE A 275 2.98 -1.00 -9.35
N VAL A 276 3.15 -0.46 -8.13
CA VAL A 276 2.25 0.57 -7.58
C VAL A 276 2.34 1.86 -8.37
N LEU A 277 3.53 2.26 -8.82
CA LEU A 277 3.70 3.42 -9.69
C LEU A 277 2.91 3.24 -10.99
N GLY A 278 3.04 2.09 -11.65
CA GLY A 278 2.33 1.82 -12.91
C GLY A 278 0.81 1.64 -12.77
N THR A 279 0.34 1.20 -11.60
CA THR A 279 -1.09 0.86 -11.39
C THR A 279 -1.84 1.92 -10.59
N SER A 280 -1.12 2.84 -9.96
CA SER A 280 -1.60 3.84 -9.00
C SER A 280 -2.40 3.29 -7.81
N SER A 281 -2.24 2.00 -7.47
CA SER A 281 -2.94 1.38 -6.34
C SER A 281 -2.01 0.49 -5.54
N SER A 282 -1.87 0.80 -4.25
CA SER A 282 -1.05 0.00 -3.31
C SER A 282 -1.62 -1.40 -3.10
N GLU A 283 -2.93 -1.59 -3.32
CA GLU A 283 -3.62 -2.88 -3.19
C GLU A 283 -3.07 -3.95 -4.12
N THR A 284 -2.55 -3.52 -5.28
CA THR A 284 -2.03 -4.41 -6.31
C THR A 284 -0.87 -5.29 -5.84
N VAL A 285 -0.19 -4.87 -4.78
CA VAL A 285 1.00 -5.53 -4.23
C VAL A 285 0.80 -5.98 -2.78
N LEU A 286 -0.40 -5.86 -2.22
CA LEU A 286 -0.68 -6.22 -0.83
C LEU A 286 -0.21 -7.64 -0.49
N PRO A 287 -0.53 -8.70 -1.28
CA PRO A 287 -0.05 -10.05 -0.97
C PRO A 287 1.48 -10.18 -1.03
N HIS A 288 2.12 -9.50 -2.00
CA HIS A 288 3.58 -9.49 -2.12
C HIS A 288 4.23 -8.81 -0.92
N MET A 289 3.67 -7.69 -0.46
CA MET A 289 4.12 -7.01 0.75
C MET A 289 4.02 -7.91 1.98
N MET A 290 2.92 -8.65 2.14
CA MET A 290 2.81 -9.60 3.26
C MET A 290 3.92 -10.65 3.22
N THR A 291 4.16 -11.26 2.06
CA THR A 291 5.27 -12.22 1.88
C THR A 291 6.63 -11.59 2.13
N LYS A 292 6.86 -10.36 1.65
CA LYS A 292 8.11 -9.61 1.86
C LYS A 292 8.35 -9.29 3.33
N MET A 293 7.31 -8.93 4.09
CA MET A 293 7.44 -8.64 5.51
C MET A 293 7.74 -9.90 6.32
N LYS A 294 7.15 -11.05 5.95
CA LYS A 294 7.50 -12.36 6.55
C LYS A 294 8.94 -12.76 6.26
N ARG A 295 9.40 -12.56 5.02
CA ARG A 295 10.80 -12.81 4.64
C ARG A 295 11.78 -11.87 5.36
N LEU A 296 11.38 -10.65 5.69
CA LEU A 296 12.17 -9.73 6.52
C LEU A 296 12.30 -10.16 7.99
N GLY A 297 11.52 -11.16 8.42
CA GLY A 297 11.58 -11.70 9.78
C GLY A 297 10.43 -11.26 10.69
N ALA A 298 9.42 -10.57 10.19
CA ALA A 298 8.20 -10.32 10.96
C ALA A 298 7.33 -11.58 11.00
N SER A 299 6.71 -11.89 12.14
CA SER A 299 5.85 -13.07 12.26
C SER A 299 4.55 -12.95 11.46
N ASP A 300 3.98 -14.11 11.08
CA ASP A 300 2.71 -14.20 10.36
C ASP A 300 1.56 -13.47 11.04
N SER A 301 1.56 -13.48 12.38
CA SER A 301 0.63 -12.74 13.23
C SER A 301 0.66 -11.24 12.96
N VAL A 302 1.84 -10.63 13.07
CA VAL A 302 2.00 -9.18 12.96
C VAL A 302 1.76 -8.77 11.51
N VAL A 303 2.30 -9.51 10.54
CA VAL A 303 2.05 -9.23 9.12
C VAL A 303 0.57 -9.35 8.77
N GLY A 304 -0.08 -10.42 9.23
CA GLY A 304 -1.49 -10.67 8.98
C GLY A 304 -2.38 -9.56 9.52
N LEU A 305 -2.06 -9.00 10.69
CA LEU A 305 -2.88 -7.97 11.30
C LEU A 305 -2.51 -6.56 10.84
N VAL A 306 -1.23 -6.21 10.85
CA VAL A 306 -0.76 -4.82 10.66
C VAL A 306 -0.84 -4.39 9.21
N ILE A 307 -0.45 -5.23 8.25
CA ILE A 307 -0.44 -4.85 6.83
C ILE A 307 -1.87 -4.58 6.32
N PRO A 308 -2.87 -5.50 6.46
CA PRO A 308 -4.23 -5.24 5.98
C PRO A 308 -4.89 -4.07 6.70
N THR A 309 -4.69 -3.94 8.02
CA THR A 309 -5.26 -2.82 8.78
C THR A 309 -4.64 -1.49 8.34
N GLY A 310 -3.34 -1.44 8.10
CA GLY A 310 -2.64 -0.23 7.62
C GLY A 310 -3.11 0.23 6.25
N TYR A 311 -3.53 -0.68 5.38
CA TYR A 311 -4.10 -0.34 4.08
C TYR A 311 -5.44 0.39 4.13
N SER A 312 -6.10 0.39 5.29
CA SER A 312 -7.30 1.18 5.53
C SER A 312 -7.04 2.36 6.47
N PHE A 313 -6.23 2.17 7.51
CA PHE A 313 -6.08 3.15 8.59
C PHE A 313 -4.78 3.97 8.55
N ASN A 314 -3.79 3.56 7.75
CA ASN A 314 -2.48 4.24 7.67
C ASN A 314 -2.22 4.75 6.25
N LEU A 315 -2.99 5.76 5.87
CA LEU A 315 -2.95 6.36 4.55
C LEU A 315 -2.16 7.68 4.57
N ASP A 316 -0.89 7.62 4.96
CA ASP A 316 0.00 8.77 5.13
C ASP A 316 0.09 9.68 3.91
N GLY A 317 0.26 9.11 2.72
CA GLY A 317 0.26 9.85 1.45
C GLY A 317 -1.10 10.48 1.16
N THR A 318 -2.20 9.82 1.50
CA THR A 318 -3.55 10.39 1.37
C THR A 318 -3.72 11.59 2.32
N ASN A 319 -3.18 11.51 3.53
CA ASN A 319 -3.19 12.61 4.50
C ASN A 319 -2.40 13.84 4.02
N ILE A 320 -1.19 13.63 3.50
CA ILE A 320 -0.38 14.70 2.88
C ILE A 320 -1.15 15.32 1.70
N TYR A 321 -1.77 14.48 0.86
CA TYR A 321 -2.55 14.93 -0.29
C TYR A 321 -3.75 15.78 0.13
N MET A 322 -4.55 15.32 1.10
CA MET A 322 -5.76 16.02 1.51
C MET A 322 -5.44 17.40 2.07
N THR A 323 -4.40 17.51 2.89
CA THR A 323 -3.97 18.78 3.48
C THR A 323 -3.40 19.70 2.41
N LEU A 324 -2.39 19.27 1.64
CA LEU A 324 -1.78 20.12 0.60
C LEU A 324 -2.78 20.55 -0.48
N THR A 325 -3.66 19.64 -0.91
CA THR A 325 -4.66 19.96 -1.93
C THR A 325 -5.71 20.91 -1.39
N THR A 326 -6.15 20.74 -0.14
CA THR A 326 -7.08 21.68 0.50
C THR A 326 -6.48 23.08 0.60
N LEU A 327 -5.22 23.19 1.05
CA LEU A 327 -4.53 24.48 1.16
C LEU A 327 -4.29 25.10 -0.23
N PHE A 328 -3.88 24.31 -1.21
CA PHE A 328 -3.75 24.77 -2.59
C PHE A 328 -5.06 25.36 -3.11
N LEU A 329 -6.18 24.67 -2.91
CA LEU A 329 -7.49 25.13 -3.37
C LEU A 329 -7.91 26.41 -2.66
N ALA A 330 -7.65 26.53 -1.35
CA ALA A 330 -7.89 27.75 -0.59
C ALA A 330 -7.09 28.93 -1.16
N GLN A 331 -5.79 28.74 -1.35
CA GLN A 331 -4.90 29.76 -1.91
C GLN A 331 -5.30 30.13 -3.35
N ALA A 332 -5.71 29.14 -4.15
CA ALA A 332 -6.06 29.34 -5.56
C ALA A 332 -7.32 30.19 -5.74
N VAL A 333 -8.30 30.06 -4.83
CA VAL A 333 -9.51 30.89 -4.82
C VAL A 333 -9.36 32.17 -3.99
N GLY A 334 -8.18 32.40 -3.39
CA GLY A 334 -7.90 33.58 -2.55
C GLY A 334 -8.60 33.56 -1.20
N ALA A 335 -8.90 32.38 -0.66
CA ALA A 335 -9.54 32.22 0.64
C ALA A 335 -8.52 32.18 1.77
N ASP A 336 -8.64 33.12 2.71
CA ASP A 336 -7.86 33.12 3.94
C ASP A 336 -8.46 32.16 4.97
N LEU A 337 -7.66 31.19 5.42
CA LEU A 337 -8.07 30.21 6.41
C LEU A 337 -7.69 30.66 7.83
N SER A 338 -8.68 30.70 8.71
CA SER A 338 -8.48 30.91 10.14
C SER A 338 -7.86 29.68 10.81
N VAL A 339 -7.25 29.87 11.98
CA VAL A 339 -6.70 28.77 12.82
C VAL A 339 -7.76 27.70 13.13
N GLY A 340 -9.02 28.11 13.34
CA GLY A 340 -10.13 27.19 13.55
C GLY A 340 -10.41 26.30 12.34
N GLN A 341 -10.34 26.86 11.13
CA GLN A 341 -10.51 26.11 9.88
C GLN A 341 -9.33 25.15 9.63
N TYR A 342 -8.09 25.55 9.95
CA TYR A 342 -6.95 24.64 9.95
C TYR A 342 -7.15 23.43 10.87
N ALA A 343 -7.63 23.68 12.09
CA ALA A 343 -7.95 22.60 13.03
C ALA A 343 -9.07 21.70 12.50
N THR A 344 -10.10 22.27 11.86
CA THR A 344 -11.16 21.47 11.23
C THR A 344 -10.63 20.62 10.07
N ILE A 345 -9.81 21.19 9.18
CA ILE A 345 -9.17 20.43 8.09
C ILE A 345 -8.39 19.25 8.66
N PHE A 346 -7.57 19.50 9.69
CA PHE A 346 -6.77 18.47 10.34
C PHE A 346 -7.65 17.34 10.93
N LEU A 347 -8.65 17.69 11.74
CA LEU A 347 -9.52 16.70 12.41
C LEU A 347 -10.40 15.93 11.43
N VAL A 348 -10.96 16.61 10.43
CA VAL A 348 -11.81 15.97 9.43
C VAL A 348 -10.98 15.11 8.51
N ALA A 349 -9.83 15.58 8.01
CA ALA A 349 -8.94 14.77 7.18
C ALA A 349 -8.44 13.52 7.92
N MET A 350 -8.14 13.64 9.22
CA MET A 350 -7.78 12.49 10.05
C MET A 350 -8.90 11.46 10.17
N LEU A 351 -10.16 11.91 10.23
CA LEU A 351 -11.30 11.02 10.30
C LEU A 351 -11.62 10.40 8.94
N THR A 352 -11.66 11.21 7.88
CA THR A 352 -12.06 10.78 6.52
C THR A 352 -11.00 9.90 5.88
N SER A 353 -9.70 10.09 6.15
CA SER A 353 -8.65 9.19 5.66
C SER A 353 -8.85 7.74 6.10
N LYS A 354 -9.30 7.50 7.34
CA LYS A 354 -9.48 6.15 7.89
C LYS A 354 -10.64 5.37 7.25
N GLY A 355 -11.51 6.07 6.52
CA GLY A 355 -12.58 5.52 5.70
C GLY A 355 -12.24 5.43 4.20
N ALA A 356 -11.15 6.08 3.77
CA ALA A 356 -10.75 6.24 2.37
C ALA A 356 -10.13 4.96 1.75
N SER A 357 -10.50 3.77 2.22
CA SER A 357 -9.81 2.55 1.85
C SER A 357 -10.31 1.97 0.52
N GLY A 358 -9.37 1.63 -0.35
CA GLY A 358 -9.46 0.56 -1.35
C GLY A 358 -10.22 0.79 -2.64
N VAL A 359 -10.74 1.99 -2.90
CA VAL A 359 -11.41 2.30 -4.18
C VAL A 359 -10.69 3.42 -4.91
N THR A 360 -10.46 3.23 -6.21
CA THR A 360 -9.88 4.26 -7.08
C THR A 360 -10.76 5.51 -7.01
N GLY A 361 -10.17 6.66 -6.69
CA GLY A 361 -10.89 7.92 -6.48
C GLY A 361 -11.38 8.15 -5.05
N ALA A 362 -11.18 7.22 -4.10
CA ALA A 362 -11.55 7.41 -2.69
C ALA A 362 -10.89 8.65 -2.08
N GLY A 363 -9.61 8.90 -2.36
CA GLY A 363 -8.92 10.11 -1.91
C GLY A 363 -9.53 11.41 -2.42
N PHE A 364 -10.19 11.39 -3.59
CA PHE A 364 -10.90 12.55 -4.13
C PHE A 364 -12.27 12.72 -3.46
N ILE A 365 -12.97 11.63 -3.13
CA ILE A 365 -14.19 11.65 -2.32
C ILE A 365 -13.90 12.24 -0.92
N THR A 366 -12.81 11.81 -0.28
CA THR A 366 -12.45 12.28 1.07
C THR A 366 -11.96 13.73 1.08
N LEU A 367 -11.34 14.19 -0.01
CA LEU A 367 -11.08 15.61 -0.21
C LEU A 367 -12.39 16.42 -0.28
N ALA A 368 -13.39 15.95 -1.02
CA ALA A 368 -14.71 16.61 -1.06
C ALA A 368 -15.35 16.68 0.32
N ALA A 369 -15.32 15.57 1.08
CA ALA A 369 -15.82 15.53 2.45
C ALA A 369 -15.09 16.53 3.36
N THR A 370 -13.76 16.61 3.23
CA THR A 370 -12.94 17.53 4.02
C THR A 370 -13.27 18.98 3.72
N LEU A 371 -13.37 19.37 2.44
CA LEU A 371 -13.73 20.73 2.03
C LEU A 371 -15.14 21.12 2.50
N ALA A 372 -16.11 20.21 2.34
CA ALA A 372 -17.49 20.46 2.74
C ALA A 372 -17.66 20.63 4.26
N ALA A 373 -16.75 20.07 5.06
CA ALA A 373 -16.77 20.19 6.52
C ALA A 373 -16.15 21.49 7.04
N ILE A 374 -15.46 22.29 6.19
CA ILE A 374 -14.84 23.55 6.63
C ILE A 374 -15.92 24.60 6.93
N PRO A 375 -15.98 25.14 8.16
CA PRO A 375 -16.97 26.14 8.52
C PRO A 375 -16.88 27.38 7.64
N GLY A 376 -18.03 27.88 7.19
CA GLY A 376 -18.12 29.04 6.30
C GLY A 376 -17.85 28.74 4.82
N ASN A 377 -17.58 27.49 4.45
CA ASN A 377 -17.32 27.03 3.08
C ASN A 377 -16.41 28.00 2.27
N PRO A 378 -15.23 28.36 2.81
CA PRO A 378 -14.33 29.31 2.15
C PRO A 378 -13.81 28.77 0.81
N VAL A 379 -13.80 27.46 0.64
CA VAL A 379 -13.35 26.76 -0.57
C VAL A 379 -14.53 25.96 -1.12
N PRO A 380 -15.18 26.41 -2.20
CA PRO A 380 -16.30 25.67 -2.77
C PRO A 380 -15.81 24.33 -3.32
N VAL A 381 -16.62 23.28 -3.18
CA VAL A 381 -16.31 21.92 -3.70
C VAL A 381 -15.99 21.95 -5.20
N ALA A 382 -16.59 22.89 -5.96
CA ALA A 382 -16.28 23.11 -7.37
C ALA A 382 -14.79 23.42 -7.63
N ALA A 383 -14.05 23.97 -6.65
CA ALA A 383 -12.62 24.22 -6.75
C ALA A 383 -11.81 22.93 -6.98
N MET A 384 -12.32 21.77 -6.55
CA MET A 384 -11.68 20.48 -6.83
C MET A 384 -11.51 20.19 -8.32
N THR A 385 -12.31 20.81 -9.20
CA THR A 385 -12.13 20.69 -10.66
C THR A 385 -10.74 21.13 -11.12
N LEU A 386 -10.11 22.09 -10.41
CA LEU A 386 -8.77 22.59 -10.70
C LEU A 386 -7.73 21.47 -10.60
N VAL A 387 -7.91 20.53 -9.66
CA VAL A 387 -6.95 19.45 -9.40
C VAL A 387 -7.37 18.12 -10.02
N LEU A 388 -8.58 18.03 -10.58
CA LEU A 388 -9.11 16.80 -11.16
C LEU A 388 -8.21 16.23 -12.27
N GLY A 389 -7.59 17.11 -13.08
CA GLY A 389 -6.68 16.70 -14.16
C GLY A 389 -5.35 16.13 -13.68
N VAL A 390 -4.90 16.50 -12.48
CA VAL A 390 -3.62 16.07 -11.90
C VAL A 390 -3.76 15.07 -10.75
N ASP A 391 -4.97 14.86 -10.24
CA ASP A 391 -5.25 13.90 -9.16
C ASP A 391 -4.75 12.50 -9.50
N LYS A 392 -4.82 12.10 -10.79
CA LYS A 392 -4.32 10.79 -11.21
C LYS A 392 -2.81 10.62 -10.94
N PHE A 393 -2.00 11.63 -11.24
CA PHE A 393 -0.56 11.63 -10.99
C PHE A 393 -0.22 11.76 -9.50
N MET A 394 -1.03 12.49 -8.74
CA MET A 394 -0.89 12.56 -7.28
C MET A 394 -1.30 11.23 -6.63
N SER A 395 -2.29 10.51 -7.18
CA SER A 395 -2.72 9.21 -6.68
C SER A 395 -1.60 8.17 -6.67
N GLU A 396 -0.68 8.22 -7.64
CA GLU A 396 0.49 7.34 -7.69
C GLU A 396 1.41 7.58 -6.49
N CYS A 397 1.78 8.84 -6.24
CA CYS A 397 2.63 9.22 -5.11
C CYS A 397 1.94 8.95 -3.75
N ARG A 398 0.60 9.14 -3.66
CA ARG A 398 -0.19 8.70 -2.49
C ARG A 398 -0.01 7.21 -2.23
N ALA A 399 -0.24 6.38 -3.25
CA ALA A 399 -0.19 4.93 -3.12
C ALA A 399 1.22 4.44 -2.72
N LEU A 400 2.27 5.03 -3.30
CA LEU A 400 3.66 4.73 -2.94
C LEU A 400 3.97 5.06 -1.49
N THR A 401 3.58 6.25 -1.04
CA THR A 401 3.84 6.70 0.34
C THR A 401 3.10 5.82 1.36
N ASN A 402 1.83 5.48 1.09
CA ASN A 402 1.04 4.57 1.92
C ASN A 402 1.68 3.18 2.00
N LEU A 403 2.13 2.64 0.86
CA LEU A 403 2.80 1.33 0.79
C LEU A 403 4.05 1.29 1.69
N ILE A 404 4.90 2.31 1.58
CA ILE A 404 6.13 2.41 2.36
C ILE A 404 5.80 2.54 3.85
N GLY A 405 4.86 3.42 4.21
CA GLY A 405 4.40 3.60 5.59
C GLY A 405 3.92 2.30 6.22
N ASN A 406 3.09 1.53 5.51
CA ASN A 406 2.55 0.25 5.98
C ASN A 406 3.64 -0.81 6.20
N GLY A 407 4.65 -0.86 5.33
CA GLY A 407 5.80 -1.72 5.49
C GLY A 407 6.65 -1.35 6.71
N VAL A 408 6.95 -0.06 6.88
CA VAL A 408 7.70 0.45 8.06
C VAL A 408 6.93 0.17 9.35
N ALA A 409 5.62 0.45 9.38
CA ALA A 409 4.75 0.19 10.51
C ALA A 409 4.80 -1.28 10.95
N THR A 410 4.77 -2.21 9.99
CA THR A 410 4.82 -3.65 10.25
C THR A 410 6.12 -4.05 10.94
N ILE A 411 7.26 -3.54 10.48
CA ILE A 411 8.56 -3.81 11.10
C ILE A 411 8.63 -3.21 12.52
N VAL A 412 8.15 -1.98 12.69
CA VAL A 412 8.16 -1.28 13.99
C VAL A 412 7.30 -2.00 15.01
N VAL A 413 6.04 -2.33 14.66
CA VAL A 413 5.11 -3.04 15.54
C VAL A 413 5.63 -4.45 15.84
N SER A 414 6.19 -5.14 14.85
CA SER A 414 6.83 -6.45 15.04
C SER A 414 7.99 -6.37 16.04
N ARG A 415 8.82 -5.32 15.95
CA ARG A 415 9.89 -5.08 16.92
C ARG A 415 9.37 -4.80 18.33
N TRP A 416 8.31 -4.00 18.47
CA TRP A 416 7.69 -3.68 19.77
C TRP A 416 7.01 -4.87 20.44
N GLU A 417 6.63 -5.88 19.67
CA GLU A 417 6.06 -7.13 20.18
C GLU A 417 7.11 -8.23 20.38
N GLY A 418 8.38 -7.98 20.03
CA GLY A 418 9.44 -8.99 20.10
C GLY A 418 9.32 -10.10 19.04
N GLU A 419 8.53 -9.85 17.99
CA GLU A 419 8.16 -10.79 16.94
C GLU A 419 8.96 -10.59 15.64
N LEU A 420 10.10 -9.92 15.76
CA LEU A 420 10.98 -9.57 14.65
C LEU A 420 12.31 -10.32 14.78
N ASP A 421 12.60 -11.19 13.82
CA ASP A 421 13.92 -11.78 13.70
C ASP A 421 14.93 -10.72 13.23
N LYS A 422 15.69 -10.20 14.18
CA LYS A 422 16.70 -9.16 13.95
C LYS A 422 17.87 -9.64 13.10
N LYS A 423 18.21 -10.94 13.14
CA LYS A 423 19.31 -11.48 12.33
C LYS A 423 18.88 -11.54 10.87
N LYS A 424 17.69 -12.07 10.62
CA LYS A 424 17.08 -12.13 9.29
C LYS A 424 16.88 -10.72 8.72
N LEU A 425 16.40 -9.78 9.53
CA LEU A 425 16.30 -8.37 9.13
C LEU A 425 17.66 -7.80 8.69
N ALA A 426 18.72 -8.02 9.49
CA ALA A 426 20.05 -7.51 9.18
C ALA A 426 20.63 -8.14 7.90
N GLU A 427 20.43 -9.44 7.71
CA GLU A 427 20.83 -10.20 6.52
C GLU A 427 20.11 -9.70 5.26
N VAL A 428 18.79 -9.60 5.30
CA VAL A 428 17.99 -9.10 4.16
C VAL A 428 18.36 -7.66 3.84
N MET A 429 18.61 -6.83 4.85
CA MET A 429 19.06 -5.44 4.67
C MET A 429 20.53 -5.32 4.23
N ALA A 430 21.34 -6.38 4.33
CA ALA A 430 22.67 -6.42 3.74
C ALA A 430 22.60 -6.66 2.23
N HIS A 431 21.62 -7.46 1.76
CA HIS A 431 21.42 -7.79 0.35
C HIS A 431 19.99 -7.48 -0.14
N PRO A 432 19.51 -6.23 -0.02
CA PRO A 432 18.11 -5.90 -0.22
C PRO A 432 17.64 -6.15 -1.66
N VAL A 433 18.52 -5.91 -2.64
CA VAL A 433 18.17 -6.07 -4.05
C VAL A 433 18.05 -7.55 -4.43
N ALA A 434 19.05 -8.38 -4.08
CA ALA A 434 19.08 -9.79 -4.48
C ALA A 434 17.87 -10.55 -3.91
N ILE A 435 17.70 -10.49 -2.58
CA ILE A 435 16.63 -11.19 -1.86
C ILE A 435 15.25 -10.60 -2.20
N GLY A 436 15.19 -9.29 -2.47
CA GLY A 436 13.96 -8.61 -2.88
C GLY A 436 13.44 -9.08 -4.24
N THR A 437 14.34 -9.40 -5.19
CA THR A 437 13.98 -9.89 -6.54
C THR A 437 13.72 -11.40 -6.60
N GLU A 438 14.30 -12.20 -5.70
CA GLU A 438 14.09 -13.67 -5.67
C GLU A 438 12.64 -14.09 -5.37
N ILE A 439 11.76 -13.16 -4.99
CA ILE A 439 10.32 -13.41 -4.89
C ILE A 439 9.71 -13.70 -6.26
N SER A 440 10.44 -13.49 -7.36
CA SER A 440 9.91 -13.71 -8.68
C SER A 440 9.75 -15.18 -9.09
N ASP A 441 10.40 -16.22 -8.52
CA ASP A 441 10.15 -17.59 -9.03
C ASP A 441 10.52 -18.82 -8.16
N GLU A 442 11.07 -18.73 -6.93
CA GLU A 442 11.46 -19.97 -6.20
C GLU A 442 10.76 -20.18 -4.85
N ALA A 443 10.18 -21.38 -4.72
CA ALA A 443 9.70 -21.94 -3.47
C ALA A 443 10.83 -21.89 -2.43
N PRO A 444 10.54 -21.74 -1.13
CA PRO A 444 11.56 -22.06 -0.14
C PRO A 444 11.94 -23.53 -0.36
N GLU A 445 13.18 -23.77 -0.78
CA GLU A 445 13.74 -25.12 -0.72
C GLU A 445 13.51 -25.63 0.71
N GLY A 446 12.82 -26.77 0.81
CA GLY A 446 12.77 -27.50 2.07
C GLY A 446 14.19 -27.76 2.55
N PRO A 447 14.40 -27.97 3.87
CA PRO A 447 15.73 -28.29 4.38
C PRO A 447 16.32 -29.46 3.57
N GLY A 448 17.47 -29.22 2.95
CA GLY A 448 18.04 -30.00 1.86
C GLY A 448 17.95 -31.50 2.04
N GLU A 449 17.43 -32.17 1.01
CA GLU A 449 17.29 -33.61 0.89
C GLU A 449 18.61 -34.30 0.47
N ASP A 450 19.76 -33.67 0.74
CA ASP A 450 21.11 -34.17 0.44
C ASP A 450 21.82 -34.79 1.66
N ALA A 451 21.08 -35.06 2.75
CA ALA A 451 21.59 -35.93 3.81
C ALA A 451 21.37 -37.40 3.39
N PRO A 452 22.44 -38.20 3.16
CA PRO A 452 22.27 -39.62 2.87
C PRO A 452 21.51 -40.29 4.02
N PRO A 453 20.60 -41.25 3.72
CA PRO A 453 19.77 -41.87 4.75
C PRO A 453 20.65 -42.51 5.84
N PRO A 454 20.28 -42.38 7.12
CA PRO A 454 21.05 -43.00 8.20
C PRO A 454 21.10 -44.51 7.98
N ALA A 455 22.32 -45.05 7.97
CA ALA A 455 22.57 -46.47 7.77
C ALA A 455 21.75 -47.33 8.75
N PRO A 456 21.18 -48.46 8.32
CA PRO A 456 20.40 -49.33 9.18
C PRO A 456 21.26 -49.83 10.34
N LYS A 457 20.80 -49.61 11.58
CA LYS A 457 21.43 -50.15 12.77
C LYS A 457 21.42 -51.67 12.67
N ALA A 458 22.61 -52.27 12.57
CA ALA A 458 22.79 -53.70 12.71
C ALA A 458 22.26 -54.13 14.08
N VAL A 459 21.24 -54.99 14.07
CA VAL A 459 20.83 -55.75 15.24
C VAL A 459 21.96 -56.74 15.53
N ALA A 460 22.82 -56.40 16.49
CA ALA A 460 23.74 -57.37 17.06
C ALA A 460 22.94 -58.30 17.97
N ALA A 461 22.69 -59.51 17.48
CA ALA A 461 22.39 -60.65 18.32
C ALA A 461 23.71 -61.16 18.91
N GLN A 462 23.88 -61.04 20.23
CA GLN A 462 24.45 -62.03 21.14
C GLN A 462 24.33 -61.54 22.59
#